data_AF-A0AAX1QKQ0-F1
#
_entry.id   AF-A0AAX1QKQ0-F1
#
_cell.length_a   1.000
_cell.length_b   1.000
_cell.length_c   1.000
_cell.angle_alpha   90.00
_cell.angle_beta   90.00
_cell.angle_gamma   90.00
#
_symmetry.space_group_name_H-M   'P 1'
#
loop_
_entity.id
_entity.type
_entity.pdbx_description
1 polymer ?
#
loop_
_entity_poly.entity_id
_entity_poly.type
_entity_poly.pdbx_seq_one_letter_code
_entity_poly.pdbx_strand_id
1 'polypeptide(L)'
;MKKVIYLFVLCMVLGLAGCGQSQENKEPSTESTSVQVENKNVSDIVSNEHLTNNDTANFQMPEEGYYSNDFDEILNITKEDDGTYRIEYSVTHLLYVENAIGTYDSETGILSFSGKDDRGNDIKAEIENKGDHLEVTVTQSNYEDIIGTKQEFFQADE
;
A
#
# COMPACT_ATOMS: atom_id res chain seq x y z
N MET A 1 35.06 3.18 -29.82
CA MET A 1 35.25 1.74 -29.52
C MET A 1 33.95 1.20 -28.96
N LYS A 2 33.28 0.30 -29.68
CA LYS A 2 31.93 -0.21 -29.36
C LYS A 2 32.04 -1.33 -28.32
N LYS A 3 31.41 -1.16 -27.15
CA LYS A 3 31.29 -2.21 -26.13
C LYS A 3 30.01 -2.98 -26.41
N VAL A 4 30.16 -4.23 -26.86
CA VAL A 4 29.07 -5.19 -27.06
C VAL A 4 28.94 -5.96 -25.75
N ILE A 5 27.82 -5.78 -25.04
CA ILE A 5 27.53 -6.52 -23.80
C ILE A 5 26.56 -7.64 -24.16
N TYR A 6 27.00 -8.87 -23.91
CA TYR A 6 26.24 -10.10 -24.11
C TYR A 6 25.20 -10.24 -22.99
N LEU A 7 23.91 -10.22 -23.35
CA LEU A 7 22.81 -10.55 -22.45
C LEU A 7 22.50 -12.04 -22.55
N PHE A 8 22.86 -12.79 -21.49
CA PHE A 8 22.47 -14.18 -21.32
C PHE A 8 21.03 -14.20 -20.77
N VAL A 9 20.05 -14.50 -21.62
CA VAL A 9 18.66 -14.75 -21.23
C VAL A 9 18.50 -16.23 -20.95
N LEU A 10 18.32 -16.61 -19.68
CA LEU A 10 18.00 -17.97 -19.27
C LEU A 10 16.46 -18.14 -19.29
N CYS A 11 15.92 -18.64 -20.40
CA CYS A 11 14.52 -19.05 -20.49
C CYS A 11 14.32 -20.39 -19.78
N MET A 12 13.66 -20.39 -18.62
CA MET A 12 13.03 -21.60 -18.07
C MET A 12 11.61 -21.71 -18.60
N VAL A 13 11.35 -22.77 -19.37
CA VAL A 13 10.02 -23.08 -19.92
C VAL A 13 9.58 -24.45 -19.39
N LEU A 14 8.39 -24.45 -18.79
CA LEU A 14 7.35 -25.50 -18.72
C LEU A 14 7.50 -26.73 -17.80
N GLY A 15 6.48 -26.84 -16.94
CA GLY A 15 5.88 -28.11 -16.49
C GLY A 15 4.39 -27.92 -16.20
N LEU A 16 3.53 -28.26 -17.17
CA LEU A 16 2.07 -28.39 -17.05
C LEU A 16 1.72 -29.77 -16.49
N ALA A 17 0.83 -29.86 -15.50
CA ALA A 17 -0.16 -30.94 -15.36
C ALA A 17 -1.13 -30.65 -14.20
N GLY A 18 -2.44 -30.78 -14.44
CA GLY A 18 -3.42 -30.86 -13.35
C GLY A 18 -4.86 -30.48 -13.70
N CYS A 19 -5.47 -31.15 -14.68
CA CYS A 19 -6.92 -31.11 -14.90
C CYS A 19 -7.66 -31.86 -13.78
N GLY A 20 -8.75 -31.29 -13.28
CA GLY A 20 -9.72 -31.98 -12.43
C GLY A 20 -11.12 -31.36 -12.58
N GLN A 21 -11.94 -31.94 -13.45
CA GLN A 21 -13.39 -31.73 -13.49
C GLN A 21 -14.07 -32.73 -12.56
N SER A 22 -15.09 -32.29 -11.82
CA SER A 22 -16.35 -33.03 -11.70
C SER A 22 -17.50 -32.13 -11.23
N GLN A 23 -18.65 -32.38 -11.85
CA GLN A 23 -19.94 -31.70 -11.80
C GLN A 23 -20.72 -32.03 -10.51
N GLU A 24 -21.67 -31.18 -10.09
CA GLU A 24 -23.11 -31.45 -10.26
C GLU A 24 -23.99 -30.27 -9.77
N ASN A 25 -25.07 -30.04 -10.50
CA ASN A 25 -26.15 -29.09 -10.23
C ASN A 25 -26.90 -29.37 -8.92
N LYS A 26 -27.50 -28.32 -8.34
CA LYS A 26 -28.94 -28.31 -7.96
C LYS A 26 -29.41 -26.92 -7.55
N GLU A 27 -30.29 -26.33 -8.35
CA GLU A 27 -31.27 -25.37 -7.85
C GLU A 27 -32.31 -26.09 -6.96
N PRO A 28 -33.01 -25.34 -6.11
CA PRO A 28 -34.42 -25.58 -5.92
C PRO A 28 -35.25 -24.31 -6.17
N SER A 29 -36.21 -24.44 -7.07
CA SER A 29 -37.41 -23.62 -7.15
C SER A 29 -38.46 -24.13 -6.14
N THR A 30 -39.15 -23.24 -5.43
CA THR A 30 -40.51 -23.50 -4.92
C THR A 30 -41.25 -22.20 -4.53
N GLU A 31 -42.12 -21.78 -5.46
CA GLU A 31 -43.54 -21.45 -5.29
C GLU A 31 -44.09 -20.69 -4.04
N SER A 32 -44.63 -19.50 -4.35
CA SER A 32 -45.74 -18.68 -3.81
C SER A 32 -46.40 -18.96 -2.44
N THR A 33 -46.59 -17.89 -1.66
CA THR A 33 -47.87 -17.59 -0.98
C THR A 33 -48.08 -16.08 -0.89
N SER A 34 -49.26 -15.64 -1.31
CA SER A 34 -49.75 -14.28 -1.35
C SER A 34 -50.16 -13.75 0.02
N VAL A 35 -49.92 -12.46 0.27
CA VAL A 35 -50.85 -11.63 1.07
C VAL A 35 -50.93 -10.25 0.43
N GLN A 36 -52.14 -9.90 0.00
CA GLN A 36 -52.53 -8.58 -0.50
C GLN A 36 -52.60 -7.58 0.67
N VAL A 37 -52.08 -6.37 0.49
CA VAL A 37 -52.61 -5.17 1.14
C VAL A 37 -52.58 -4.04 0.10
N GLU A 38 -53.77 -3.55 -0.26
CA GLU A 38 -53.98 -2.43 -1.16
C GLU A 38 -54.19 -1.12 -0.38
N ASN A 39 -53.74 -0.02 -0.99
CA ASN A 39 -54.17 1.38 -0.85
C ASN A 39 -53.69 2.24 0.34
N LYS A 40 -52.80 3.20 0.02
CA LYS A 40 -53.26 4.57 -0.31
C LYS A 40 -52.16 5.40 -0.98
N ASN A 41 -52.53 5.97 -2.12
CA ASN A 41 -51.81 7.01 -2.86
C ASN A 41 -51.71 8.29 -2.00
N VAL A 42 -50.49 8.76 -1.74
CA VAL A 42 -50.19 10.17 -1.45
C VAL A 42 -48.92 10.52 -2.21
N SER A 43 -49.11 11.34 -3.24
CA SER A 43 -48.10 12.11 -3.95
C SER A 43 -47.23 12.90 -2.97
N ASP A 44 -45.92 12.91 -3.17
CA ASP A 44 -45.14 14.14 -3.35
C ASP A 44 -43.67 13.80 -3.65
N ILE A 45 -43.27 14.14 -4.87
CA ILE A 45 -41.92 14.42 -5.40
C ILE A 45 -40.76 14.04 -4.46
N VAL A 46 -40.15 12.87 -4.67
CA VAL A 46 -38.79 12.60 -4.20
C VAL A 46 -37.87 12.78 -5.40
N SER A 47 -37.05 13.82 -5.31
CA SER A 47 -35.98 14.14 -6.25
C SER A 47 -35.17 12.89 -6.60
N ASN A 48 -34.97 12.66 -7.90
CA ASN A 48 -33.89 11.80 -8.39
C ASN A 48 -32.54 12.45 -8.01
N GLU A 49 -32.12 12.34 -6.76
CA GLU A 49 -30.70 12.40 -6.44
C GLU A 49 -30.16 11.00 -6.65
N HIS A 50 -29.65 10.77 -7.87
CA HIS A 50 -28.62 9.77 -8.08
C HIS A 50 -27.40 10.23 -7.28
N LEU A 51 -27.38 9.91 -5.98
CA LEU A 51 -26.21 10.02 -5.14
C LEU A 51 -25.22 8.97 -5.63
N THR A 52 -24.42 9.31 -6.64
CA THR A 52 -23.12 8.67 -6.81
C THR A 52 -22.21 9.24 -5.73
N ASN A 53 -22.34 8.71 -4.52
CA ASN A 53 -21.26 8.83 -3.54
C ASN A 53 -20.13 7.94 -4.04
N ASN A 54 -19.38 8.45 -5.02
CA ASN A 54 -17.99 8.05 -5.17
C ASN A 54 -17.25 8.72 -4.00
N ASP A 55 -17.41 8.15 -2.81
CA ASP A 55 -16.50 8.39 -1.69
C ASP A 55 -15.18 7.70 -2.05
N THR A 56 -14.48 8.26 -3.04
CA THR A 56 -13.08 7.91 -3.26
C THR A 56 -12.34 8.39 -2.03
N ALA A 57 -11.83 7.46 -1.22
CA ALA A 57 -10.96 7.79 -0.10
C ALA A 57 -9.81 8.66 -0.63
N ASN A 58 -9.78 9.92 -0.21
CA ASN A 58 -8.75 10.86 -0.65
C ASN A 58 -7.56 10.75 0.29
N PHE A 59 -6.69 9.76 0.05
CA PHE A 59 -5.48 9.57 0.83
C PHE A 59 -4.51 10.73 0.63
N GLN A 60 -3.93 11.20 1.72
CA GLN A 60 -2.91 12.25 1.71
C GLN A 60 -1.54 11.63 1.40
N MET A 61 -0.80 12.20 0.45
CA MET A 61 0.59 11.78 0.21
C MET A 61 1.49 12.27 1.36
N PRO A 62 2.54 11.53 1.75
CA PRO A 62 3.59 12.07 2.61
C PRO A 62 4.22 13.33 2.00
N GLU A 63 4.48 14.33 2.81
CA GLU A 63 5.20 15.54 2.38
C GLU A 63 6.71 15.29 2.38
N GLU A 64 7.44 16.09 1.61
CA GLU A 64 8.90 16.09 1.68
C GLU A 64 9.36 16.73 3.00
N GLY A 65 10.46 16.23 3.54
CA GLY A 65 11.06 16.81 4.73
C GLY A 65 11.73 15.80 5.64
N TYR A 66 12.27 16.35 6.72
CA TYR A 66 12.90 15.60 7.79
C TYR A 66 11.90 15.40 8.93
N TYR A 67 11.76 14.15 9.35
CA TYR A 67 10.90 13.72 10.43
C TYR A 67 11.72 12.94 11.45
N SER A 68 11.35 13.06 12.71
CA SER A 68 11.99 12.34 13.81
C SER A 68 10.98 11.96 14.89
N ASN A 69 11.45 11.17 15.85
CA ASN A 69 10.69 10.85 17.05
C ASN A 69 11.56 10.99 18.31
N ASP A 70 10.97 10.72 19.48
CA ASP A 70 11.63 10.84 20.78
C ASP A 70 12.80 9.85 20.97
N PHE A 71 13.01 8.91 20.04
CA PHE A 71 14.09 7.94 20.06
C PHE A 71 15.28 8.35 19.18
N ASP A 72 15.33 9.59 18.69
CA ASP A 72 16.33 10.09 17.72
C ASP A 72 16.33 9.30 16.39
N GLU A 73 15.24 8.60 16.09
CA GLU A 73 15.05 7.93 14.81
C GLU A 73 14.72 8.96 13.75
N ILE A 74 15.13 8.66 12.52
CA ILE A 74 15.08 9.60 11.40
C ILE A 74 14.28 8.98 10.28
N LEU A 75 13.41 9.79 9.69
CA LEU A 75 12.80 9.56 8.39
C LEU A 75 12.95 10.84 7.57
N ASN A 76 13.70 10.77 6.47
CA ASN A 76 13.83 11.88 5.53
C ASN A 76 13.22 11.46 4.20
N ILE A 77 12.32 12.29 3.66
CA ILE A 77 11.61 12.03 2.42
C ILE A 77 11.96 13.14 1.43
N THR A 78 12.53 12.76 0.29
CA THR A 78 12.75 13.65 -0.85
C THR A 78 12.03 13.09 -2.07
N LYS A 79 11.33 13.95 -2.82
CA LYS A 79 10.61 13.57 -4.03
C LYS A 79 11.49 13.84 -5.25
N GLU A 80 11.60 12.85 -6.12
CA GLU A 80 12.38 12.95 -7.35
C GLU A 80 11.50 13.41 -8.53
N ASP A 81 12.14 13.92 -9.59
CA ASP A 81 11.46 14.40 -10.80
C ASP A 81 10.63 13.32 -11.53
N ASP A 82 10.96 12.04 -11.33
CA ASP A 82 10.25 10.89 -11.93
C ASP A 82 9.04 10.42 -11.10
N GLY A 83 8.75 11.11 -9.99
CA GLY A 83 7.64 10.80 -9.09
C GLY A 83 7.94 9.72 -8.05
N THR A 84 9.15 9.13 -8.05
CA THR A 84 9.63 8.30 -6.95
C THR A 84 10.11 9.14 -5.78
N TYR A 85 10.40 8.48 -4.66
CA TYR A 85 10.92 9.13 -3.46
C TYR A 85 12.27 8.53 -3.08
N ARG A 86 13.21 9.37 -2.66
CA ARG A 86 14.37 8.95 -1.87
C ARG A 86 14.02 9.00 -0.40
N ILE A 87 14.33 7.91 0.29
CA ILE A 87 14.08 7.74 1.71
C ILE A 87 15.40 7.50 2.43
N GLU A 88 15.65 8.28 3.47
CA GLU A 88 16.60 7.92 4.53
C GLU A 88 15.78 7.50 5.75
N TYR A 89 16.16 6.38 6.37
CA TYR A 89 15.40 5.80 7.46
C TYR A 89 16.37 5.18 8.48
N SER A 90 16.12 5.40 9.77
CA SER A 90 16.95 4.83 10.82
C SER A 90 16.11 4.36 12.00
N VAL A 91 16.59 3.28 12.62
CA VAL A 91 16.09 2.77 13.89
C VAL A 91 17.25 2.78 14.86
N THR A 92 17.06 3.44 16.01
CA THR A 92 18.15 3.81 16.89
C THR A 92 18.91 2.59 17.41
N HIS A 93 20.24 2.61 17.23
CA HIS A 93 21.19 1.52 17.50
C HIS A 93 21.00 0.23 16.68
N LEU A 94 20.07 0.18 15.72
CA LEU A 94 19.73 -1.06 15.02
C LEU A 94 20.13 -1.05 13.55
N LEU A 95 19.65 -0.07 12.80
CA LEU A 95 19.91 0.01 11.36
C LEU A 95 19.84 1.45 10.85
N TYR A 96 20.55 1.67 9.75
CA TYR A 96 20.48 2.89 8.96
C TYR A 96 20.31 2.54 7.48
N VAL A 97 19.40 3.23 6.80
CA VAL A 97 19.08 3.05 5.39
C VAL A 97 19.27 4.38 4.70
N GLU A 98 20.08 4.38 3.64
CA GLU A 98 20.34 5.56 2.82
C GLU A 98 19.88 5.31 1.38
N ASN A 99 19.36 6.34 0.73
CA ASN A 99 19.00 6.29 -0.69
C ASN A 99 18.01 5.15 -1.05
N ALA A 100 17.13 4.75 -0.13
CA ALA A 100 16.06 3.81 -0.44
C ALA A 100 15.08 4.45 -1.43
N ILE A 101 14.51 3.63 -2.31
CA ILE A 101 13.58 4.11 -3.33
C ILE A 101 12.16 3.75 -2.91
N GLY A 102 11.29 4.75 -2.90
CA GLY A 102 9.88 4.65 -2.56
C GLY A 102 8.95 4.97 -3.72
N THR A 103 7.78 4.34 -3.73
CA THR A 103 6.68 4.60 -4.66
C THR A 103 5.38 4.78 -3.89
N TYR A 104 4.66 5.87 -4.16
CA TYR A 104 3.34 6.12 -3.57
C TYR A 104 2.23 5.51 -4.43
N ASP A 105 1.35 4.75 -3.81
CA ASP A 105 0.13 4.23 -4.40
C ASP A 105 -1.08 5.05 -3.89
N SER A 106 -1.72 5.80 -4.80
CA SER A 106 -2.88 6.62 -4.48
C SER A 106 -4.15 5.82 -4.20
N GLU A 107 -4.22 4.55 -4.61
CA GLU A 107 -5.39 3.69 -4.35
C GLU A 107 -5.39 3.18 -2.90
N THR A 108 -4.20 3.02 -2.31
CA THR A 108 -4.02 2.51 -0.93
C THR A 108 -3.59 3.59 0.06
N GLY A 109 -3.04 4.71 -0.41
CA GLY A 109 -2.48 5.76 0.44
C GLY A 109 -1.10 5.43 1.02
N ILE A 110 -0.45 4.39 0.50
CA ILE A 110 0.80 3.86 1.06
C ILE A 110 1.98 4.29 0.18
N LEU A 111 3.00 4.84 0.82
CA LEU A 111 4.33 4.99 0.23
C LEU A 111 5.19 3.80 0.67
N SER A 112 5.37 2.82 -0.21
CA SER A 112 6.24 1.67 0.05
C SER A 112 7.66 1.98 -0.41
N PHE A 113 8.66 1.68 0.42
CA PHE A 113 10.07 1.80 0.04
C PHE A 113 10.86 0.52 0.26
N SER A 114 11.95 0.39 -0.49
CA SER A 114 12.91 -0.70 -0.32
C SER A 114 14.34 -0.20 -0.50
N GLY A 115 15.27 -0.82 0.22
CA GLY A 115 16.68 -0.44 0.20
C GLY A 115 17.54 -1.49 0.88
N LYS A 116 18.77 -1.08 1.23
CA LYS A 116 19.69 -1.87 2.04
C LYS A 116 20.03 -1.13 3.32
N ASP A 117 20.10 -1.86 4.43
CA ASP A 117 20.64 -1.34 5.67
C ASP A 117 22.17 -1.13 5.58
N ASP A 118 22.75 -0.55 6.63
CA ASP A 118 24.18 -0.28 6.82
C ASP A 118 25.04 -1.56 6.86
N ARG A 119 24.40 -2.74 6.88
CA ARG A 119 25.03 -4.06 6.83
C ARG A 119 24.82 -4.75 5.47
N GLY A 120 24.12 -4.10 4.54
CA GLY A 120 23.83 -4.60 3.20
C GLY A 120 22.62 -5.54 3.09
N ASN A 121 21.87 -5.74 4.17
CA ASN A 121 20.67 -6.56 4.19
C ASN A 121 19.48 -5.81 3.58
N ASP A 122 18.59 -6.55 2.93
CA ASP A 122 17.40 -5.94 2.32
C ASP A 122 16.38 -5.54 3.39
N ILE A 123 15.82 -4.34 3.23
CA ILE A 123 14.72 -3.83 4.04
C ILE A 123 13.56 -3.37 3.15
N LYS A 124 12.34 -3.56 3.65
CA LYS A 124 11.13 -2.95 3.10
C LYS A 124 10.30 -2.38 4.22
N ALA A 125 9.67 -1.25 3.96
CA ALA A 125 8.71 -0.66 4.86
C ALA A 125 7.66 0.14 4.08
N GLU A 126 6.58 0.43 4.78
CA GLU A 126 5.43 1.17 4.30
C GLU A 126 5.26 2.41 5.16
N ILE A 127 4.99 3.55 4.51
CA ILE A 127 4.74 4.83 5.16
C ILE A 127 3.29 5.21 4.88
N GLU A 128 2.53 5.44 5.95
CA GLU A 128 1.16 5.95 5.88
C GLU A 128 1.11 7.35 6.48
N ASN A 129 0.46 8.28 5.77
CA ASN A 129 0.26 9.63 6.28
C ASN A 129 -0.99 9.67 7.17
N LYS A 130 -0.81 9.98 8.45
CA LYS A 130 -1.90 10.09 9.45
C LYS A 130 -2.42 11.51 9.63
N GLY A 131 -1.87 12.48 8.88
CA GLY A 131 -2.19 13.89 8.93
C GLY A 131 -1.16 14.66 9.75
N ASP A 132 -1.09 14.41 11.05
CA ASP A 132 -0.16 15.09 11.98
C ASP A 132 1.20 14.38 12.14
N HIS A 133 1.30 13.14 11.69
CA HIS A 133 2.53 12.34 11.68
C HIS A 133 2.54 11.33 10.54
N LEU A 134 3.70 10.75 10.30
CA LEU A 134 3.88 9.60 9.41
C LEU A 134 4.04 8.34 10.25
N GLU A 135 3.33 7.27 9.89
CA GLU A 135 3.49 5.95 10.50
C GLU A 135 4.31 5.06 9.56
N VAL A 136 5.45 4.56 10.03
CA VAL A 136 6.30 3.62 9.29
C VAL A 136 6.10 2.21 9.85
N THR A 137 5.76 1.26 8.98
CA THR A 137 5.69 -0.17 9.30
C THR A 137 6.74 -0.94 8.52
N VAL A 138 7.67 -1.60 9.23
CA VAL A 138 8.70 -2.44 8.59
C VAL A 138 8.09 -3.78 8.18
N THR A 139 8.13 -4.14 6.90
CA THR A 139 7.53 -5.36 6.35
C THR A 139 8.55 -6.44 6.02
N GLN A 140 9.82 -6.06 5.87
CA GLN A 140 10.94 -7.00 5.66
C GLN A 140 12.20 -6.44 6.33
N SER A 141 12.90 -7.24 7.13
CA SER A 141 14.20 -6.92 7.72
C SER A 141 14.93 -8.20 8.14
N ASN A 142 16.24 -8.12 8.36
CA ASN A 142 17.00 -9.17 9.05
C ASN A 142 16.87 -9.10 10.58
N TYR A 143 16.32 -8.00 11.10
CA TYR A 143 15.97 -7.87 12.51
C TYR A 143 14.49 -8.23 12.68
N GLU A 144 14.22 -9.45 13.13
CA GLU A 144 12.84 -9.96 13.24
C GLU A 144 11.98 -9.11 14.20
N ASP A 145 12.59 -8.55 15.24
CA ASP A 145 11.89 -7.81 16.30
C ASP A 145 11.22 -6.51 15.81
N ILE A 146 11.66 -5.95 14.67
CA ILE A 146 11.06 -4.71 14.13
C ILE A 146 10.00 -4.97 13.06
N ILE A 147 9.90 -6.20 12.55
CA ILE A 147 8.94 -6.52 11.49
C ILE A 147 7.51 -6.41 12.06
N GLY A 148 6.68 -5.60 11.41
CA GLY A 148 5.31 -5.29 11.83
C GLY A 148 5.21 -4.25 12.94
N THR A 149 6.33 -3.73 13.44
CA THR A 149 6.31 -2.60 14.37
C THR A 149 5.93 -1.31 13.64
N LYS A 150 5.14 -0.48 14.31
CA LYS A 150 4.73 0.85 13.86
C LYS A 150 5.56 1.89 14.60
N GLN A 151 6.18 2.79 13.85
CA GLN A 151 6.92 3.93 14.37
C GLN A 151 6.25 5.20 13.89
N GLU A 152 6.02 6.13 14.81
CA GLU A 152 5.43 7.43 14.51
C GLU A 152 6.55 8.46 14.36
N PHE A 153 6.52 9.20 13.25
CA PHE A 153 7.51 10.21 12.89
C PHE A 153 6.82 11.56 12.72
N PHE A 154 7.28 12.56 13.46
CA PHE A 154 6.77 13.92 13.45
C PHE A 154 7.74 14.81 12.69
N GLN A 155 7.22 15.78 11.94
CA GLN A 155 8.06 16.72 11.21
C GLN A 155 8.95 17.46 12.20
N ALA A 156 10.26 17.49 11.96
CA ALA A 156 11.17 18.22 12.83
C ALA A 156 11.10 19.72 12.51
N ASP A 157 11.17 20.53 13.57
CA ASP A 157 11.37 21.97 13.42
C ASP A 157 12.79 22.24 12.89
N GLU A 158 12.92 23.16 11.92
CA GLU A 158 14.23 23.64 11.40
C GLU A 158 15.04 24.44 12.44
#